data_AF-A0A948GYY0-F1
#
_entry.id   AF-A0A948GYY0-F1
#
_cell.length_a   1.000
_cell.length_b   1.000
_cell.length_c   1.000
_cell.angle_alpha   90.00
_cell.angle_beta   90.00
_cell.angle_gamma   90.00
#
_symmetry.space_group_name_H-M   'P 1'
#
loop_
_entity.id
_entity.type
_entity.pdbx_description
1 polymer ?
#
loop_
_entity_poly.entity_id
_entity_poly.type
_entity_poly.pdbx_seq_one_letter_code
_entity_poly.pdbx_strand_id
1 'polypeptide(L)' 'YAYPIYDSNYRASRKGILDYLYRHDIFSCGRYGAWKYMSMEDCLLEGKMVAQNILNNNKCQF' A
#
# COMPACT_ATOMS: atom_id res chain seq x y z
N TYR A 1 1.49 -16.46 -12.19
CA TYR A 1 0.63 -16.86 -11.07
C TYR A 1 1.42 -16.73 -9.78
N ALA A 2 1.25 -15.64 -9.03
CA ALA A 2 1.86 -15.49 -7.71
C ALA A 2 0.78 -15.04 -6.72
N TYR A 3 0.64 -15.77 -5.62
CA TYR A 3 -0.25 -15.42 -4.51
C TYR A 3 0.60 -14.97 -3.34
N PRO A 4 0.28 -13.83 -2.69
CA PRO A 4 0.92 -13.47 -1.43
C PRO A 4 0.79 -14.61 -0.42
N ILE A 5 1.92 -15.03 0.15
CA ILE A 5 1.98 -16.10 1.15
C ILE A 5 1.88 -15.47 2.53
N TYR A 6 1.01 -16.04 3.36
CA TYR A 6 0.75 -15.58 4.73
C TYR A 6 1.42 -16.52 5.72
N ASP A 7 2.68 -16.25 6.04
CA ASP A 7 3.40 -16.94 7.12
C ASP A 7 3.22 -16.23 8.47
N SER A 8 3.84 -16.76 9.53
CA SER A 8 3.77 -16.21 10.89
C SER A 8 4.36 -14.79 11.00
N ASN A 9 5.30 -14.42 10.14
CA ASN A 9 5.99 -13.13 10.14
C ASN A 9 5.40 -12.13 9.15
N TYR A 10 4.47 -12.56 8.28
CA TYR A 10 3.87 -11.78 7.22
C TYR A 10 3.46 -10.38 7.69
N ARG A 11 2.76 -10.29 8.82
CA ARG A 11 2.24 -9.00 9.32
C ARG A 11 3.36 -8.06 9.73
N ALA A 12 4.38 -8.57 10.42
CA ALA A 12 5.50 -7.78 10.91
C ALA A 12 6.39 -7.30 9.75
N SER A 13 6.78 -8.22 8.86
CA SER A 13 7.62 -7.94 7.70
C SER A 13 6.94 -6.98 6.74
N ARG A 14 5.67 -7.24 6.40
CA ARG A 14 4.87 -6.37 5.53
C ARG A 14 4.74 -4.97 6.12
N LYS A 15 4.42 -4.85 7.41
CA LYS A 15 4.31 -3.55 8.07
C LYS A 15 5.64 -2.79 8.04
N GLY A 16 6.74 -3.44 8.42
CA GLY A 16 8.06 -2.79 8.43
C GLY A 16 8.48 -2.24 7.06
N ILE A 17 8.23 -2.99 5.99
CA ILE A 17 8.54 -2.57 4.61
C ILE A 17 7.64 -1.41 4.18
N LEU A 18 6.32 -1.52 4.37
CA LEU A 18 5.39 -0.47 3.95
C LEU A 18 5.60 0.83 4.74
N ASP A 19 5.85 0.75 6.04
CA ASP A 19 6.14 1.92 6.89
C ASP A 19 7.48 2.58 6.50
N TYR A 20 8.48 1.79 6.08
CA TYR A 20 9.73 2.32 5.54
C TYR A 20 9.50 3.10 4.24
N LEU A 21 8.80 2.50 3.27
CA LEU A 21 8.49 3.14 1.99
C LEU A 21 7.66 4.43 2.18
N TYR A 22 6.66 4.37 3.05
CA TYR A 22 5.81 5.53 3.35
C TYR A 22 6.59 6.72 3.90
N ARG A 23 7.57 6.49 4.77
CA ARG A 23 8.46 7.55 5.31
C ARG A 23 9.36 8.20 4.27
N HIS A 24 9.50 7.58 3.10
CA HIS A 24 10.25 8.10 1.96
C HIS A 24 9.34 8.59 0.82
N ASP A 25 8.06 8.88 1.12
CA ASP A 25 7.04 9.31 0.15
C ASP A 25 6.78 8.28 -0.97
N ILE A 26 7.10 7.01 -0.72
CA ILE A 26 6.83 5.90 -1.65
C ILE A 26 5.59 5.14 -1.18
N PHE A 27 4.52 5.22 -1.97
CA PHE A 27 3.24 4.58 -1.66
C PHE A 27 3.13 3.26 -2.44
N SER A 28 3.39 2.15 -1.76
CA SER A 28 3.23 0.81 -2.35
C SER A 28 1.80 0.31 -2.20
N CYS A 29 1.13 0.01 -3.31
CA CYS A 29 -0.29 -0.40 -3.35
C CYS A 29 -0.55 -1.57 -4.31
N GLY A 30 -1.77 -2.08 -4.27
CA GLY A 30 -2.25 -3.21 -5.06
C GLY A 30 -1.78 -4.56 -4.54
N ARG A 31 -2.21 -5.63 -5.21
CA ARG A 31 -1.97 -7.01 -4.77
C ARG A 31 -0.50 -7.33 -4.46
N TYR A 32 0.40 -6.88 -5.34
CA TYR A 32 1.83 -7.16 -5.20
C TYR A 32 2.60 -6.06 -4.46
N GLY A 33 2.23 -4.79 -4.62
CA GLY A 33 2.88 -3.70 -3.89
C GLY A 33 2.52 -3.70 -2.40
N ALA A 34 1.25 -3.89 -2.07
CA ALA A 34 0.79 -4.04 -0.69
C ALA A 34 0.99 -5.48 -0.16
N TRP A 35 1.51 -6.39 -0.98
CA TRP A 35 1.70 -7.82 -0.67
C TRP A 35 0.46 -8.45 -0.01
N LYS A 36 -0.73 -8.19 -0.55
CA LYS A 36 -2.02 -8.61 0.00
C LYS A 36 -2.86 -9.25 -1.10
N TYR A 37 -3.56 -10.34 -0.78
CA TYR A 37 -4.55 -10.89 -1.67
C TYR A 37 -5.70 -9.88 -1.87
N MET A 38 -5.91 -9.46 -3.12
CA MET A 38 -6.84 -8.41 -3.51
C MET A 38 -7.50 -8.74 -4.84
N SER A 39 -8.77 -8.39 -4.97
CA SER A 39 -9.48 -8.38 -6.24
C SER A 39 -9.13 -7.13 -7.07
N MET A 40 -9.60 -7.06 -8.31
CA MET A 40 -9.42 -5.86 -9.15
C MET A 40 -10.07 -4.61 -8.54
N GLU A 41 -11.28 -4.77 -7.97
CA GLU A 41 -12.01 -3.69 -7.32
C GLU A 41 -11.25 -3.14 -6.11
N ASP A 42 -10.72 -4.03 -5.27
CA ASP A 42 -9.91 -3.63 -4.12
C ASP A 42 -8.68 -2.81 -4.56
N CYS A 43 -8.03 -3.22 -5.66
CA CYS A 43 -6.85 -2.52 -6.17
C CYS A 43 -7.21 -1.11 -6.68
N LEU A 44 -8.36 -0.96 -7.35
CA LEU A 44 -8.85 0.33 -7.83
C LEU A 44 -9.22 1.27 -6.67
N LEU A 45 -9.92 0.74 -5.65
CA LEU A 45 -10.29 1.51 -4.46
C LEU A 45 -9.04 1.96 -3.69
N GLU A 46 -8.07 1.06 -3.48
CA GLU A 46 -6.82 1.41 -2.79
C GLU A 46 -6.02 2.46 -3.57
N GLY A 47 -5.92 2.33 -4.90
CA GLY A 47 -5.26 3.32 -5.75
C GLY A 47 -5.91 4.70 -5.65
N LYS A 48 -7.25 4.76 -5.65
CA LYS A 48 -7.99 6.01 -5.45
C LYS A 48 -7.71 6.63 -4.09
N MET A 49 -7.70 5.83 -3.02
CA MET A 49 -7.40 6.32 -1.66
C MET A 49 -5.99 6.87 -1.55
N VAL A 50 -5.00 6.21 -2.12
CA VAL A 50 -3.60 6.68 -2.15
C VAL A 50 -3.51 8.01 -2.91
N ALA A 51 -4.13 8.11 -4.09
CA ALA A 51 -4.14 9.36 -4.86
C ALA A 51 -4.80 10.51 -4.08
N GLN A 52 -5.91 10.24 -3.39
CA GLN A 52 -6.57 11.23 -2.54
C GLN A 52 -5.70 11.66 -1.34
N ASN A 53 -5.00 10.72 -0.70
CA ASN A 53 -4.08 11.02 0.39
C ASN A 53 -2.93 11.93 -0.08
N ILE A 54 -2.34 11.64 -1.24
CA ILE A 54 -1.29 12.46 -1.83
C ILE A 54 -1.82 13.88 -2.12
N LEU A 55 -2.99 13.99 -2.73
CA LEU A 55 -3.61 15.29 -3.03
C LEU A 55 -3.95 16.08 -1.76
N ASN A 56 -4.42 15.41 -0.70
CA ASN A 56 -4.77 16.07 0.57
C ASN A 56 -3.53 16.49 1.36
N ASN A 57 -2.47 15.67 1.39
CA ASN A 57 -1.19 16.04 2.00
C ASN A 57 -0.57 17.26 1.32
N ASN A 58 -0.72 17.37 -0.01
CA ASN A 58 -0.28 18.54 -0.77
C ASN A 58 -1.12 19.81 -0.52
N LYS A 59 -2.37 19.68 -0.06
CA LYS A 59 -3.25 20.83 0.21
C LYS A 59 -2.96 21.54 1.53
N CYS A 60 -2.24 20.90 2.46
CA CYS A 60 -1.88 21.51 3.74
C CYS A 60 -0.53 22.26 3.71
N GLN A 61 0.08 22.46 2.54
CA GLN A 61 1.33 23.22 2.38
C GLN A 61 1.17 24.60 1.73
N PHE A 62 -0.05 25.15 1.66
CA PHE A 62 -0.34 26.48 1.11
C PHE A 62 -1.08 27.36 2.09
#